data_AF-A0A7S0FXT4-F1
#
_entry.id   AF-A0A7S0FXT4-F1
#
_cell.length_a   1.000
_cell.length_b   1.000
_cell.length_c   1.000
_cell.angle_alpha   90.00
_cell.angle_beta   90.00
_cell.angle_gamma   90.00
#
_symmetry.space_group_name_H-M   'P 1'
#
loop_
_entity.id
_entity.type
_entity.pdbx_description
1 polymer ?
#
loop_
_entity_poly.entity_id
_entity_poly.type
_entity_poly.pdbx_seq_one_letter_code
_entity_poly.pdbx_strand_id
1 'polypeptide(L)'
;NDAGHYAVRGSVAGVEACQALCAAAPGCTGIEYASSGNSAGRCKLWTRRQGVGATVARSGFTCLHAVPPQFQPVDGGTDRACSGTDPGNNAEGHYLVRHGLGSVTECQELCLLTPDCRGVEFSGGAASASRCELWV
;
A
#
# COMPACT_ATOMS: atom_id res chain seq x y z
N ASN A 1 -8.63 11.92 -17.23
CA ASN A 1 -8.13 10.53 -17.41
C ASN A 1 -6.81 10.65 -18.16
N ASP A 2 -5.76 11.10 -17.46
CA ASP A 2 -4.46 11.43 -18.05
C ASP A 2 -3.60 10.16 -18.16
N ALA A 3 -3.04 9.89 -19.34
CA ALA A 3 -2.24 8.70 -19.60
C ALA A 3 -0.93 8.65 -18.79
N GLY A 4 -0.46 9.78 -18.26
CA GLY A 4 0.73 9.83 -17.40
C GLY A 4 0.51 9.32 -15.97
N HIS A 5 -0.73 8.98 -15.58
CA HIS A 5 -1.07 8.59 -14.20
C HIS A 5 -1.24 7.08 -13.99
N TYR A 6 -1.24 6.29 -15.06
CA TYR A 6 -1.44 4.86 -15.01
C TYR A 6 -0.71 4.12 -16.13
N ALA A 7 -0.31 2.88 -15.85
CA ALA A 7 0.13 1.94 -16.88
C ALA A 7 -1.06 1.09 -17.34
N VAL A 8 -1.14 0.80 -18.65
CA VAL A 8 -2.20 -0.07 -19.20
C VAL A 8 -1.66 -1.49 -19.41
N ARG A 9 -2.49 -2.47 -19.07
CA ARG A 9 -2.33 -3.90 -19.36
C ARG A 9 -3.57 -4.38 -20.11
N GLY A 10 -3.36 -5.03 -21.26
CA GLY A 10 -4.43 -5.60 -22.07
C GLY A 10 -4.60 -7.10 -21.80
N SER A 11 -5.74 -7.66 -22.24
CA SER A 11 -6.04 -9.09 -22.15
C SER A 11 -5.93 -9.68 -20.73
N VAL A 12 -6.20 -8.86 -19.71
CA VAL A 12 -6.18 -9.30 -18.31
C VAL A 12 -7.45 -10.07 -18.02
N ALA A 13 -7.31 -11.28 -17.47
CA ALA A 13 -8.43 -12.18 -17.21
C ALA A 13 -9.07 -11.89 -15.84
N GLY A 14 -9.86 -10.82 -15.76
CA GLY A 14 -10.65 -10.49 -14.56
C GLY A 14 -10.01 -9.47 -13.63
N VAL A 15 -10.75 -9.14 -12.56
CA VAL A 15 -10.36 -8.12 -11.57
C VAL A 15 -9.18 -8.62 -10.74
N GLU A 16 -9.19 -9.89 -10.36
CA GLU A 16 -8.18 -10.53 -9.53
C GLU A 16 -6.81 -10.55 -10.22
N ALA A 17 -6.78 -10.84 -11.51
CA ALA A 17 -5.55 -10.77 -12.31
C ALA A 17 -5.04 -9.32 -12.41
N CYS A 18 -5.94 -8.34 -12.50
CA CYS A 18 -5.58 -6.92 -12.49
C CYS A 18 -5.02 -6.48 -11.13
N GLN A 19 -5.58 -6.98 -10.02
CA GLN A 19 -5.06 -6.75 -8.67
C GLN A 19 -3.67 -7.36 -8.48
N ALA A 20 -3.45 -8.60 -8.94
CA ALA A 20 -2.14 -9.24 -8.87
C ALA A 20 -1.07 -8.46 -9.65
N LEU A 21 -1.42 -7.92 -10.82
CA LEU A 21 -0.55 -7.03 -11.59
C LEU A 21 -0.21 -5.74 -10.85
N CYS A 22 -1.17 -5.17 -10.11
CA CYS A 22 -0.94 -4.00 -9.26
C CYS A 22 -0.02 -4.34 -8.09
N ALA A 23 -0.26 -5.45 -7.39
CA ALA A 23 0.59 -5.90 -6.28
C ALA A 23 2.05 -6.13 -6.70
N ALA A 24 2.28 -6.59 -7.94
CA ALA A 24 3.62 -6.77 -8.49
C ALA A 24 4.24 -5.50 -9.10
N ALA A 25 3.46 -4.43 -9.29
CA ALA A 25 3.92 -3.20 -9.93
C ALA A 25 4.38 -2.17 -8.87
N PRO A 26 5.66 -1.76 -8.87
CA PRO A 26 6.17 -0.77 -7.93
C PRO A 26 5.36 0.53 -8.01
N GLY A 27 4.91 1.01 -6.84
CA GLY A 27 4.14 2.25 -6.72
C GLY A 27 2.72 2.18 -7.27
N CYS A 28 2.17 0.97 -7.53
CA CYS A 28 0.76 0.85 -7.87
C CYS A 28 -0.13 1.15 -6.66
N THR A 29 -1.02 2.11 -6.81
CA THR A 29 -1.90 2.65 -5.76
C THR A 29 -3.37 2.31 -6.01
N GLY A 30 -3.69 1.61 -7.10
CA GLY A 30 -5.04 1.17 -7.43
C GLY A 30 -5.18 0.65 -8.85
N ILE A 31 -6.37 0.16 -9.17
CA ILE A 31 -6.70 -0.38 -10.49
C ILE A 31 -8.01 0.15 -11.06
N GLU A 32 -8.11 0.18 -12.39
CA GLU A 32 -9.39 0.23 -13.14
C GLU A 32 -9.42 -0.98 -14.09
N TYR A 33 -10.40 -1.86 -13.94
CA TYR A 33 -10.60 -3.01 -14.83
C TYR A 33 -11.90 -2.85 -15.63
N ALA A 34 -11.84 -3.12 -16.93
CA ALA A 34 -12.99 -3.15 -17.82
C ALA A 34 -13.37 -4.60 -18.15
N SER A 35 -14.55 -5.04 -17.71
CA SER A 35 -15.06 -6.40 -17.90
C SER A 35 -15.86 -6.58 -19.19
N SER A 36 -16.30 -5.49 -19.84
CA SER A 36 -17.14 -5.55 -21.03
C SER A 36 -16.90 -4.41 -22.02
N GLY A 37 -17.55 -4.53 -23.19
CA GLY A 37 -17.43 -3.57 -24.29
C GLY A 37 -16.08 -3.60 -25.00
N ASN A 38 -15.79 -2.58 -25.80
CA ASN A 38 -14.56 -2.47 -26.63
C ASN A 38 -13.26 -2.34 -25.82
N SER A 39 -13.36 -2.31 -24.49
CA SER A 39 -12.24 -2.24 -23.58
C SER A 39 -12.15 -3.48 -22.68
N ALA A 40 -12.92 -4.54 -22.95
CA ALA A 40 -12.91 -5.77 -22.17
C ALA A 40 -11.48 -6.32 -22.03
N GLY A 41 -11.11 -6.69 -20.81
CA GLY A 41 -9.77 -7.15 -20.47
C GLY A 41 -8.72 -6.04 -20.31
N ARG A 42 -9.09 -4.76 -20.43
CA ARG A 42 -8.19 -3.64 -20.14
C ARG A 42 -8.12 -3.40 -18.64
N CYS A 43 -6.89 -3.40 -18.12
CA CYS A 43 -6.53 -3.09 -16.75
C CYS A 43 -5.64 -1.83 -16.74
N LYS A 44 -6.02 -0.79 -16.00
CA LYS A 44 -5.15 0.34 -15.69
C LYS A 44 -4.59 0.17 -14.30
N LEU A 45 -3.28 0.28 -14.16
CA LEU A 45 -2.55 0.29 -12.89
C LEU A 45 -2.22 1.74 -12.57
N TRP A 46 -2.88 2.32 -11.57
CA TRP A 46 -2.66 3.70 -11.15
C TRP A 46 -1.34 3.78 -10.38
N THR A 47 -0.43 4.68 -10.76
CA THR A 47 0.92 4.75 -10.19
C THR A 47 1.28 6.11 -9.59
N ARG A 48 0.36 7.09 -9.69
CA ARG A 48 0.56 8.37 -9.01
C ARG A 48 0.40 8.22 -7.50
N ARG A 49 1.17 8.99 -6.73
CA ARG A 49 1.13 8.96 -5.25
C ARG A 49 -0.25 9.23 -4.68
N GLN A 50 -1.04 10.11 -5.31
CA GLN A 50 -2.39 10.45 -4.85
C GLN A 50 -3.43 9.34 -5.09
N GLY A 51 -3.05 8.21 -5.71
CA GLY A 51 -3.97 7.11 -5.98
C GLY A 51 -5.10 7.48 -6.95
N VAL A 52 -6.17 6.70 -6.95
CA VAL A 52 -7.40 7.07 -7.66
C VAL A 52 -8.02 8.29 -6.95
N GLY A 53 -8.23 9.39 -7.68
CA GLY A 53 -8.65 10.67 -7.08
C GLY A 53 -10.09 11.07 -7.37
N ALA A 54 -10.76 10.33 -8.25
CA ALA A 54 -12.16 10.51 -8.61
C ALA A 54 -12.67 9.26 -9.31
N THR A 55 -13.97 9.01 -9.23
CA THR A 55 -14.66 7.90 -9.89
C THR A 55 -15.87 8.41 -10.66
N VAL A 56 -16.25 7.70 -11.73
CA VAL A 56 -17.49 7.95 -12.48
C VAL A 56 -18.23 6.63 -12.62
N ALA A 57 -19.55 6.65 -12.42
CA ALA A 57 -20.39 5.47 -12.63
C ALA A 57 -20.38 5.07 -14.12
N ARG A 58 -19.87 3.86 -14.41
CA ARG A 58 -19.80 3.33 -15.77
C ARG A 58 -19.99 1.82 -15.75
N SER A 59 -21.00 1.34 -16.49
CA SER A 59 -21.27 -0.10 -16.59
C SER A 59 -20.07 -0.86 -17.18
N GLY A 60 -19.74 -2.01 -16.58
CA GLY A 60 -18.62 -2.85 -17.00
C GLY A 60 -17.24 -2.40 -16.52
N PHE A 61 -17.16 -1.43 -15.60
CA PHE A 61 -15.89 -0.97 -15.03
C PHE A 61 -15.85 -1.21 -13.51
N THR A 62 -14.70 -1.67 -13.03
CA THR A 62 -14.39 -1.84 -11.62
C THR A 62 -13.20 -0.94 -11.28
N CYS A 63 -13.32 -0.11 -10.25
CA CYS A 63 -12.26 0.79 -9.82
C CYS A 63 -11.95 0.54 -8.34
N LEU A 64 -10.70 0.22 -8.00
CA LEU A 64 -10.28 -0.16 -6.66
C LEU A 64 -9.01 0.61 -6.27
N HIS A 65 -8.91 1.02 -5.00
CA HIS A 65 -7.63 1.41 -4.42
C HIS A 65 -6.85 0.19 -3.97
N ALA A 66 -5.51 0.26 -4.10
CA ALA A 66 -4.65 -0.68 -3.41
C ALA A 66 -4.55 -0.21 -1.95
N VAL A 67 -4.99 -1.05 -1.02
CA VAL A 67 -4.67 -0.91 0.41
C VAL A 67 -3.54 -1.90 0.72
N PRO A 68 -2.57 -1.56 1.58
CA PRO A 68 -1.53 -2.51 1.99
C PRO A 68 -2.17 -3.78 2.59
N PRO A 69 -2.08 -4.96 1.95
CA PRO A 69 -2.84 -6.13 2.41
C PRO A 69 -2.16 -6.95 3.52
N GLN A 70 -1.10 -6.47 4.18
CA GLN A 70 -0.15 -7.39 4.81
C GLN A 70 0.16 -7.18 6.30
N PHE A 71 -0.47 -6.21 6.97
CA PHE A 71 -0.23 -5.99 8.40
C PHE A 71 -1.43 -6.43 9.21
N GLN A 72 -1.22 -7.40 10.08
CA GLN A 72 -2.19 -7.80 11.10
C GLN A 72 -1.85 -7.13 12.42
N PRO A 73 -2.83 -6.61 13.17
CA PRO A 73 -2.56 -6.02 14.48
C PRO A 73 -2.07 -7.10 15.45
N VAL A 74 -0.92 -6.85 16.07
CA VAL A 74 -0.41 -7.68 17.18
C VAL A 74 -1.09 -7.19 18.47
N ASP A 75 -1.70 -8.11 19.22
CA ASP A 75 -2.39 -7.80 20.48
C ASP A 75 -3.41 -6.64 20.36
N GLY A 76 -4.22 -6.65 19.29
CA GLY A 76 -5.23 -5.63 19.03
C GLY A 76 -4.72 -4.32 18.42
N GLY A 77 -3.40 -4.08 18.39
CA GLY A 77 -2.73 -3.03 17.60
C GLY A 77 -2.94 -1.58 18.06
N THR A 78 -3.87 -1.32 18.98
CA THR A 78 -4.12 0.02 19.54
C THR A 78 -3.36 0.21 20.85
N ASP A 79 -2.67 1.35 20.97
CA ASP A 79 -1.84 1.70 22.14
C ASP A 79 -0.72 0.67 22.43
N ARG A 80 -0.27 -0.09 21.43
CA ARG A 80 0.79 -1.10 21.55
C ARG A 80 2.07 -0.63 20.86
N ALA A 81 3.18 -0.76 21.56
CA ALA A 81 4.51 -0.69 20.97
C ALA A 81 4.96 -2.10 20.57
N CYS A 82 5.68 -2.20 19.47
CA CYS A 82 6.37 -3.42 19.10
C CYS A 82 7.56 -3.62 20.05
N SER A 83 7.76 -4.86 20.48
CA SER A 83 8.95 -5.27 21.20
C SER A 83 9.45 -6.55 20.53
N GLY A 84 10.76 -6.78 20.52
CA GLY A 84 11.34 -7.99 19.97
C GLY A 84 11.00 -9.21 20.81
N THR A 85 11.96 -10.13 20.98
CA THR A 85 11.75 -11.32 21.83
C THR A 85 11.60 -11.01 23.33
N ASP A 86 12.06 -9.84 23.78
CA ASP A 86 11.99 -9.42 25.19
C ASP A 86 11.30 -8.05 25.32
N PRO A 87 10.21 -7.92 26.11
CA PRO A 87 9.49 -6.66 26.34
C PRO A 87 10.34 -5.53 26.95
N GLY A 88 11.51 -5.86 27.52
CA GLY A 88 12.43 -4.91 28.14
C GLY A 88 13.66 -4.58 27.28
N ASN A 89 13.82 -5.19 26.11
CA ASN A 89 14.99 -4.99 25.25
C ASN A 89 14.59 -4.30 23.94
N ASN A 90 14.53 -2.98 23.98
CA ASN A 90 14.32 -2.11 22.82
C ASN A 90 15.64 -1.83 22.06
N ALA A 91 16.58 -2.78 22.07
CA ALA A 91 17.92 -2.56 21.55
C ALA A 91 17.91 -2.05 20.10
N GLU A 92 18.62 -0.94 19.88
CA GLU A 92 18.96 -0.41 18.55
C GLU A 92 19.56 -1.53 17.70
N GLY A 93 18.88 -1.91 16.61
CA GLY A 93 19.36 -2.90 15.65
C GLY A 93 18.29 -3.82 15.06
N HIS A 94 17.12 -3.94 15.70
CA HIS A 94 16.01 -4.77 15.21
C HIS A 94 15.01 -4.01 14.34
N TYR A 95 15.20 -2.70 14.19
CA TYR A 95 14.32 -1.87 13.39
C TYR A 95 15.05 -0.68 12.78
N LEU A 96 14.50 -0.19 11.69
CA LEU A 96 14.95 1.02 11.00
C LEU A 96 13.98 2.16 11.30
N VAL A 97 14.49 3.26 11.85
CA VAL A 97 13.66 4.46 12.14
C VAL A 97 13.53 5.34 10.90
N ARG A 98 12.32 5.85 10.68
CA ARG A 98 11.94 6.77 9.61
C ARG A 98 11.08 7.91 10.16
N HIS A 99 11.31 9.10 9.65
CA HIS A 99 10.60 10.33 10.01
C HIS A 99 9.95 10.95 8.78
N GLY A 100 9.04 11.89 8.98
CA GLY A 100 8.39 12.61 7.89
C GLY A 100 7.23 11.86 7.24
N LEU A 101 6.80 10.73 7.81
CA LEU A 101 5.64 9.97 7.34
C LEU A 101 4.36 10.51 7.99
N GLY A 102 3.34 10.78 7.19
CA GLY A 102 2.08 11.38 7.63
C GLY A 102 1.09 10.38 8.22
N SER A 103 1.31 9.08 8.07
CA SER A 103 0.38 8.05 8.52
C SER A 103 1.04 6.68 8.72
N VAL A 104 0.34 5.82 9.48
CA VAL A 104 0.70 4.40 9.59
C VAL A 104 0.69 3.70 8.22
N THR A 105 -0.19 4.10 7.30
CA THR A 105 -0.24 3.55 5.93
C THR A 105 1.05 3.80 5.17
N GLU A 106 1.61 5.01 5.25
CA GLU A 106 2.91 5.30 4.62
C GLU A 106 4.05 4.49 5.25
N CYS A 107 3.98 4.22 6.55
CA CYS A 107 4.94 3.35 7.24
C CYS A 107 4.82 1.89 6.73
N GLN A 108 3.61 1.39 6.56
CA GLN A 108 3.31 0.07 6.00
C GLN A 108 3.82 -0.07 4.55
N GLU A 109 3.59 0.95 3.71
CA GLU A 109 4.12 1.02 2.34
C GLU A 109 5.65 1.02 2.31
N LEU A 110 6.28 1.69 3.27
CA LEU A 110 7.74 1.71 3.35
C LEU A 110 8.31 0.35 3.79
N CYS A 111 7.65 -0.33 4.73
CA CYS A 111 8.00 -1.69 5.12
C CYS A 111 7.88 -2.67 3.95
N LEU A 112 6.79 -2.58 3.17
CA LEU A 112 6.58 -3.33 1.92
C LEU A 112 7.75 -3.24 0.92
N LEU A 113 8.45 -2.10 0.91
CA LEU A 113 9.56 -1.81 0.02
C LEU A 113 10.94 -2.06 0.65
N THR A 114 10.98 -2.38 1.94
CA THR A 114 12.21 -2.56 2.71
C THR A 114 12.52 -4.06 2.82
N PRO A 115 13.68 -4.53 2.31
CA PRO A 115 14.09 -5.91 2.47
C PRO A 115 14.05 -6.36 3.93
N ASP A 116 13.62 -7.60 4.15
CA ASP A 116 13.49 -8.24 5.47
C ASP A 116 12.51 -7.58 6.47
N CYS A 117 11.76 -6.55 6.07
CA CYS A 117 10.78 -5.94 6.98
C CYS A 117 9.60 -6.88 7.25
N ARG A 118 9.29 -7.07 8.55
CA ARG A 118 8.28 -8.00 9.07
C ARG A 118 7.14 -7.29 9.82
N GLY A 119 7.31 -6.01 10.16
CA GLY A 119 6.35 -5.28 10.98
C GLY A 119 6.59 -3.78 11.01
N VAL A 120 5.60 -3.04 11.50
CA VAL A 120 5.69 -1.60 11.68
C VAL A 120 5.18 -1.18 13.06
N GLU A 121 5.90 -0.26 13.70
CA GLU A 121 5.37 0.57 14.78
C GLU A 121 5.26 2.00 14.27
N PHE A 122 4.14 2.66 14.54
CA PHE A 122 3.93 4.06 14.16
C PHE A 122 3.46 4.87 15.37
N SER A 123 4.27 5.86 15.78
CA SER A 123 3.87 6.84 16.77
C SER A 123 3.43 8.12 16.06
N GLY A 124 2.14 8.46 16.22
CA GLY A 124 1.54 9.67 15.62
C GLY A 124 1.99 10.98 16.28
N GLY A 125 1.94 12.06 15.50
CA GLY A 125 2.33 13.44 15.84
C GLY A 125 2.25 14.33 14.59
N ALA A 126 2.65 15.60 14.65
CA ALA A 126 2.90 16.37 13.42
C ALA A 126 3.88 15.61 12.51
N ALA A 127 3.86 15.78 11.19
CA ALA A 127 4.74 15.01 10.28
C ALA A 127 6.24 15.10 10.62
N SER A 128 6.68 16.19 11.27
CA SER A 128 8.05 16.36 11.79
C SER A 128 8.34 15.62 13.10
N ALA A 129 7.31 15.16 13.80
CA ALA A 129 7.36 14.45 15.07
C ALA A 129 6.90 12.98 14.95
N SER A 130 6.45 12.53 13.77
CA SER A 130 6.11 11.14 13.56
C SER A 130 7.36 10.26 13.55
N ARG A 131 7.21 9.06 14.08
CA ARG A 131 8.22 8.01 14.06
C ARG A 131 7.59 6.75 13.50
N CYS A 132 8.21 6.22 12.45
CA CYS A 132 7.91 4.94 11.86
C CYS A 132 9.10 4.02 12.11
N GLU A 133 8.89 2.93 12.82
CA GLU A 133 9.89 1.89 13.03
C GLU A 133 9.55 0.70 12.14
N LEU A 134 10.48 0.34 11.25
CA LEU A 134 10.37 -0.81 10.36
C LEU A 134 11.11 -1.98 11.01
N TRP A 135 10.40 -3.00 11.47
CA TRP A 135 10.98 -4.14 12.17
C TRP A 135 11.56 -5.15 11.17
N VAL A 136 12.85 -5.47 11.28
CA VAL A 136 13.62 -6.32 10.33
C VAL A 136 14.18 -7.59 11.01
#